data_AF-L7J5T9-F1
#
_entry.id   AF-L7J5T9-F1
#
_cell.length_a   1.000
_cell.length_b   1.000
_cell.length_c   1.000
_cell.angle_alpha   90.00
_cell.angle_beta   90.00
_cell.angle_gamma   90.00
#
_symmetry.space_group_name_H-M   'P 1'
#
loop_
_entity.id
_entity.type
_entity.pdbx_description
1 polymer ?
#
loop_
_entity_poly.entity_id
_entity_poly.type
_entity_poly.pdbx_seq_one_letter_code
_entity_poly.pdbx_strand_id
1 'polypeptide(L)'
;MAHPTTTTPHQPDPALPLLDHIVILVPPRVLHDLPAWLTDNFTVITGGVHAGGATENKLILLADGVYLELIAFTEGVDRSKRAQHRWGARPEGRIVDWALTLPGTGEEFAKVQDRVRSRATGVVYGDPVPGGRTTPSGTELKWAVADPRAARDGEGSDAPVLSIEAGEAPFWCFDRTPRRLRVPHDVPANVKHPSGAVGLAGVTVFVADAAALEAFKQVYDGIYGEEGSSVGEDEHGGAGYSWNVGVPVADGGRKHSVSLRLTAAGTFVQLSLFSTSREGTAGGVLHGDWRVDFDLVYISHYLLIAEGRYRKMQGREVSRSSHLFYSISGSPSGNVVSQNDEHCSSKFEPCKFCNYYHWYKRANGAGVIWVKFYNT
;
A
#
# COMPACT_ATOMS: atom_id res chain seq x y z
N MET A 1 35.45 -34.02 20.65
CA MET A 1 35.52 -33.09 19.52
C MET A 1 34.13 -32.49 19.35
N ALA A 2 33.97 -31.20 19.61
CA ALA A 2 32.69 -30.52 19.48
C ALA A 2 32.50 -30.08 18.02
N HIS A 3 31.36 -30.43 17.43
CA HIS A 3 30.94 -29.90 16.14
C HIS A 3 30.56 -28.42 16.29
N PRO A 4 31.07 -27.51 15.43
CA PRO A 4 30.59 -26.15 15.42
C PRO A 4 29.24 -26.11 14.69
N THR A 5 28.16 -25.89 15.44
CA THR A 5 26.90 -25.37 14.92
C THR A 5 27.14 -23.96 14.39
N THR A 6 27.28 -23.84 13.08
CA THR A 6 27.24 -22.54 12.40
C THR A 6 25.78 -22.16 12.22
N THR A 7 25.19 -21.54 13.23
CA THR A 7 23.98 -20.72 13.07
C THR A 7 24.43 -19.45 12.35
N THR A 8 24.33 -19.44 11.02
CA THR A 8 24.42 -18.23 10.25
C THR A 8 23.30 -17.29 10.70
N PRO A 9 23.57 -16.04 11.09
CA PRO A 9 22.52 -15.06 11.35
C PRO A 9 21.65 -14.94 10.08
N HIS A 10 20.33 -14.98 10.26
CA HIS A 10 19.38 -14.68 9.19
C HIS A 10 19.72 -13.28 8.65
N GLN A 11 20.38 -13.20 7.50
CA GLN A 11 20.49 -11.92 6.81
C GLN A 11 19.08 -11.55 6.35
N PRO A 12 18.59 -10.33 6.63
CA PRO A 12 17.35 -9.86 6.04
C PRO A 12 17.45 -9.87 4.51
N ASP A 13 16.38 -10.30 3.85
CA ASP A 13 16.25 -10.35 2.39
C ASP A 13 16.41 -8.92 1.81
N PRO A 14 17.29 -8.68 0.83
CA PRO A 14 17.69 -7.32 0.41
C PRO A 14 16.62 -6.49 -0.32
N ALA A 15 15.42 -6.99 -0.57
CA ALA A 15 14.37 -6.22 -1.27
C ALA A 15 12.97 -6.47 -0.69
N LEU A 16 12.49 -5.51 0.09
CA LEU A 16 11.10 -5.43 0.53
C LEU A 16 10.16 -5.51 -0.70
N PRO A 17 9.11 -6.35 -0.69
CA PRO A 17 8.11 -6.35 -1.74
C PRO A 17 7.51 -4.97 -1.96
N LEU A 18 7.18 -4.63 -3.20
CA LEU A 18 6.55 -3.36 -3.57
C LEU A 18 5.10 -3.60 -3.98
N LEU A 19 4.18 -2.71 -3.61
CA LEU A 19 2.82 -2.72 -4.15
C LEU A 19 2.84 -2.39 -5.64
N ASP A 20 2.24 -3.23 -6.48
CA ASP A 20 2.15 -2.96 -7.92
C ASP A 20 0.85 -2.25 -8.28
N HIS A 21 -0.29 -2.90 -8.01
CA HIS A 21 -1.62 -2.37 -8.30
C HIS A 21 -2.73 -3.10 -7.55
N ILE A 22 -3.91 -2.49 -7.54
CA ILE A 22 -5.15 -3.07 -7.01
C ILE A 22 -6.13 -3.31 -8.15
N VAL A 23 -6.79 -4.47 -8.17
CA VAL A 23 -7.70 -4.88 -9.25
C VAL A 23 -9.14 -4.71 -8.81
N ILE A 24 -9.86 -3.83 -9.49
CA ILE A 24 -11.29 -3.56 -9.30
C ILE A 24 -12.03 -4.07 -10.52
N LEU A 25 -12.71 -5.21 -10.35
CA LEU A 25 -13.49 -5.80 -11.43
C LEU A 25 -14.80 -5.04 -11.56
N VAL A 26 -15.08 -4.49 -12.74
CA VAL A 26 -16.31 -3.76 -13.07
C VAL A 26 -16.99 -4.38 -14.28
N PRO A 27 -18.31 -4.21 -14.43
CA PRO A 27 -18.99 -4.59 -15.67
C PRO A 27 -18.45 -3.79 -16.88
N PRO A 28 -18.50 -4.35 -18.11
CA PRO A 28 -18.02 -3.66 -19.31
C PRO A 28 -18.64 -2.26 -19.48
N ARG A 29 -19.97 -2.15 -19.29
CA ARG A 29 -20.70 -0.88 -19.36
C ARG A 29 -20.17 0.19 -18.38
N VAL A 30 -19.76 -0.22 -17.18
CA VAL A 30 -19.25 0.69 -16.14
C VAL A 30 -17.84 1.13 -16.49
N LEU A 31 -17.04 0.24 -17.09
CA LEU A 31 -15.73 0.62 -17.58
C LEU A 31 -15.82 1.64 -18.73
N HIS A 32 -16.80 1.49 -19.62
CA HIS A 32 -17.01 2.40 -20.75
C HIS A 32 -17.62 3.74 -20.33
N ASP A 33 -18.57 3.73 -19.39
CA ASP A 33 -19.23 4.90 -18.83
C ASP A 33 -19.06 4.94 -17.31
N LEU A 34 -17.98 5.62 -16.88
CA LEU A 34 -17.59 5.66 -15.47
C LEU A 34 -18.58 6.51 -14.66
N PRO A 35 -18.95 6.06 -13.45
CA PRO A 35 -19.88 6.82 -12.62
C PRO A 35 -19.25 8.14 -12.17
N ALA A 36 -20.07 9.19 -12.09
CA ALA A 36 -19.63 10.54 -11.75
C ALA A 36 -18.81 10.58 -10.46
N TRP A 37 -19.22 9.84 -9.42
CA TRP A 37 -18.47 9.81 -8.15
C TRP A 37 -17.00 9.39 -8.36
N LEU A 38 -16.71 8.51 -9.31
CA LEU A 38 -15.35 8.05 -9.55
C LEU A 38 -14.55 9.12 -10.29
N THR A 39 -15.11 9.72 -11.33
CA THR A 39 -14.44 10.77 -12.13
C THR A 39 -14.33 12.11 -11.39
N ASP A 40 -15.25 12.38 -10.47
CA ASP A 40 -15.24 13.55 -9.58
C ASP A 40 -14.17 13.43 -8.49
N ASN A 41 -13.66 12.23 -8.26
CA ASN A 41 -12.64 11.96 -7.24
C ASN A 41 -11.28 11.59 -7.84
N PHE A 42 -11.24 11.01 -9.04
CA PHE A 42 -10.02 10.50 -9.63
C PHE A 42 -9.90 10.84 -11.12
N THR A 43 -8.72 11.32 -11.51
CA THR A 43 -8.27 11.25 -12.90
C THR A 43 -8.12 9.80 -13.33
N VAL A 44 -8.85 9.41 -14.38
CA VAL A 44 -8.82 8.07 -14.96
C VAL A 44 -8.28 8.14 -16.38
N ILE A 45 -7.34 7.26 -16.73
CA ILE A 45 -6.78 7.15 -18.07
C ILE A 45 -7.19 5.83 -18.73
N THR A 46 -7.27 5.83 -20.06
CA THR A 46 -7.48 4.59 -20.82
C THR A 46 -6.23 3.72 -20.75
N GLY A 47 -6.40 2.45 -20.38
CA GLY A 47 -5.31 1.48 -20.35
C GLY A 47 -5.16 0.78 -21.71
N GLY A 48 -5.96 -0.26 -21.95
CA GLY A 48 -5.95 -1.02 -23.19
C GLY A 48 -6.62 -2.39 -23.07
N VAL A 49 -6.46 -3.21 -24.11
CA VAL A 49 -6.99 -4.57 -24.16
C VAL A 49 -5.88 -5.55 -23.80
N HIS A 50 -6.12 -6.43 -22.83
CA HIS A 50 -5.14 -7.42 -22.41
C HIS A 50 -4.83 -8.44 -23.50
N ALA A 51 -3.63 -9.00 -23.46
CA ALA A 51 -3.20 -10.07 -24.34
C ALA A 51 -4.22 -11.22 -24.32
N GLY A 52 -4.56 -11.74 -25.50
CA GLY A 52 -5.64 -12.71 -25.65
C GLY A 52 -7.04 -12.09 -25.68
N GLY A 53 -7.25 -10.82 -25.34
CA GLY A 53 -8.51 -10.08 -25.56
C GLY A 53 -9.67 -10.46 -24.65
N ALA A 54 -9.42 -11.11 -23.50
CA ALA A 54 -10.47 -11.48 -22.55
C ALA A 54 -10.98 -10.29 -21.74
N THR A 55 -10.09 -9.34 -21.44
CA THR A 55 -10.35 -8.21 -20.56
C THR A 55 -9.71 -6.94 -21.11
N GLU A 56 -10.22 -5.80 -20.66
CA GLU A 56 -9.71 -4.46 -20.96
C GLU A 56 -9.75 -3.60 -19.69
N ASN A 57 -8.96 -2.53 -19.66
CA ASN A 57 -8.81 -1.71 -18.45
C ASN A 57 -8.79 -0.19 -18.68
N LYS A 58 -9.11 0.50 -17.59
CA LYS A 58 -8.80 1.90 -17.32
C LYS A 58 -8.03 2.00 -16.00
N LEU A 59 -7.23 3.04 -15.84
CA LEU A 59 -6.28 3.13 -14.74
C LEU A 59 -6.43 4.44 -13.98
N ILE A 60 -6.29 4.36 -12.66
CA ILE A 60 -6.09 5.51 -11.78
C ILE A 60 -4.65 5.41 -11.28
N LEU A 61 -3.77 6.31 -11.73
CA LEU A 61 -2.34 6.24 -11.41
C LEU A 61 -2.01 7.11 -10.20
N LEU A 62 -1.33 6.57 -9.20
CA LEU A 62 -0.89 7.33 -8.03
C LEU A 62 0.57 7.79 -8.20
N ALA A 63 0.96 8.84 -7.46
CA ALA A 63 2.30 9.45 -7.57
C ALA A 63 3.40 8.57 -6.97
N ASP A 64 3.05 7.62 -6.10
CA ASP A 64 3.95 6.58 -5.57
C ASP A 64 4.18 5.42 -6.57
N GLY A 65 3.59 5.47 -7.76
CA GLY A 65 3.74 4.50 -8.83
C GLY A 65 2.87 3.25 -8.69
N VAL A 66 2.05 3.16 -7.64
CA VAL A 66 0.94 2.19 -7.54
C VAL A 66 -0.21 2.69 -8.42
N TYR A 67 -1.06 1.79 -8.92
CA TYR A 67 -2.29 2.18 -9.62
C TYR A 67 -3.49 1.33 -9.22
N LEU A 68 -4.69 1.88 -9.41
CA LEU A 68 -5.93 1.14 -9.34
C LEU A 68 -6.34 0.77 -10.76
N GLU A 69 -6.51 -0.53 -11.01
CA GLU A 69 -6.96 -1.08 -12.26
C GLU A 69 -8.47 -1.28 -12.24
N LEU A 70 -9.20 -0.45 -12.97
CA LEU A 70 -10.57 -0.76 -13.33
C LEU A 70 -10.51 -1.73 -14.49
N ILE A 71 -10.87 -2.98 -14.26
CA ILE A 71 -10.84 -4.02 -15.27
C ILE A 71 -12.25 -4.52 -15.57
N ALA A 72 -12.56 -4.75 -16.84
CA ALA A 72 -13.75 -5.46 -17.25
C ALA A 72 -13.38 -6.59 -18.18
N PHE A 73 -14.21 -7.64 -18.20
CA PHE A 73 -14.25 -8.55 -19.33
C PHE A 73 -14.70 -7.80 -20.58
N THR A 74 -14.14 -8.11 -21.74
CA THR A 74 -14.56 -7.47 -23.00
C THR A 74 -16.00 -7.80 -23.32
N GLU A 75 -16.71 -6.87 -23.96
CA GLU A 75 -18.09 -7.11 -24.36
C GLU A 75 -18.18 -8.32 -25.30
N GLY A 76 -19.11 -9.24 -25.01
CA GLY A 76 -19.26 -10.47 -25.78
C GLY A 76 -18.14 -11.50 -25.59
N VAL A 77 -17.29 -11.38 -24.56
CA VAL A 77 -16.29 -12.42 -24.25
C VAL A 77 -16.96 -13.80 -24.16
N ASP A 78 -16.32 -14.80 -24.78
CA ASP A 78 -16.80 -16.17 -24.69
C ASP A 78 -16.90 -16.64 -23.22
N ARG A 79 -17.98 -17.36 -22.90
CA ARG A 79 -18.26 -17.81 -21.53
C ARG A 79 -17.19 -18.77 -21.01
N SER A 80 -16.68 -19.66 -21.87
CA SER A 80 -15.64 -20.61 -21.47
C SER A 80 -14.32 -19.88 -21.22
N LYS A 81 -14.00 -18.88 -22.05
CA LYS A 81 -12.83 -18.02 -21.87
C LYS A 81 -12.90 -17.19 -20.59
N ARG A 82 -14.07 -16.62 -20.28
CA ARG A 82 -14.29 -15.95 -18.98
C ARG A 82 -14.10 -16.93 -17.82
N ALA A 83 -14.72 -18.11 -17.89
CA ALA A 83 -14.64 -19.12 -16.82
C ALA A 83 -13.21 -19.62 -16.56
N GLN A 84 -12.35 -19.64 -17.59
CA GLN A 84 -10.93 -19.99 -17.46
C GLN A 84 -10.07 -18.86 -16.89
N HIS A 85 -10.56 -17.61 -16.92
CA HIS A 85 -9.85 -16.47 -16.36
C HIS A 85 -9.90 -16.53 -14.83
N ARG A 86 -8.80 -16.18 -14.13
CA ARG A 86 -8.75 -16.30 -12.65
C ARG A 86 -9.81 -15.46 -11.94
N TRP A 87 -10.18 -14.33 -12.53
CA TRP A 87 -11.27 -13.46 -12.05
C TRP A 87 -12.66 -13.80 -12.60
N GLY A 88 -12.79 -14.86 -13.40
CA GLY A 88 -14.01 -15.21 -14.15
C GLY A 88 -15.25 -15.41 -13.30
N ALA A 89 -15.06 -16.06 -12.15
CA ALA A 89 -16.09 -16.33 -11.16
C ALA A 89 -16.18 -15.24 -10.06
N ARG A 90 -15.30 -14.24 -10.08
CA ARG A 90 -15.31 -13.18 -9.07
C ARG A 90 -16.46 -12.20 -9.35
N PRO A 91 -17.10 -11.69 -8.28
CA PRO A 91 -18.18 -10.73 -8.44
C PRO A 91 -17.69 -9.40 -8.97
N GLU A 92 -18.44 -8.81 -9.89
CA GLU A 92 -18.18 -7.47 -10.42
C GLU A 92 -18.63 -6.38 -9.43
N GLY A 93 -18.05 -5.19 -9.54
CA GLY A 93 -18.30 -4.03 -8.69
C GLY A 93 -17.45 -3.99 -7.41
N ARG A 94 -16.33 -4.74 -7.34
CA ARG A 94 -15.54 -4.91 -6.11
C ARG A 94 -14.04 -4.91 -6.39
N ILE A 95 -13.25 -4.69 -5.35
CA ILE A 95 -11.84 -5.08 -5.34
C ILE A 95 -11.80 -6.61 -5.30
N VAL A 96 -11.21 -7.22 -6.33
CA VAL A 96 -11.17 -8.69 -6.48
C VAL A 96 -9.77 -9.26 -6.35
N ASP A 97 -8.74 -8.41 -6.43
CA ASP A 97 -7.35 -8.84 -6.34
C ASP A 97 -6.41 -7.67 -6.10
N TRP A 98 -5.15 -7.99 -5.81
CA TRP A 98 -4.08 -7.01 -5.68
C TRP A 98 -2.71 -7.66 -5.95
N ALA A 99 -1.76 -6.84 -6.37
CA ALA A 99 -0.48 -7.31 -6.87
C ALA A 99 0.70 -6.72 -6.11
N LEU A 100 1.72 -7.56 -5.96
CA LEU A 100 3.06 -7.15 -5.57
C LEU A 100 4.03 -7.21 -6.77
N THR A 101 5.17 -6.57 -6.59
CA THR A 101 6.33 -6.69 -7.47
C THR A 101 7.61 -6.67 -6.63
N LEU A 102 8.74 -6.91 -7.28
CA LEU A 102 10.06 -6.76 -6.68
C LEU A 102 10.84 -5.67 -7.42
N PRO A 103 11.77 -4.98 -6.75
CA PRO A 103 12.74 -4.15 -7.44
C PRO A 103 13.47 -4.92 -8.55
N GLY A 104 13.76 -4.24 -9.66
CA GLY A 104 14.48 -4.83 -10.79
C GLY A 104 13.64 -5.74 -11.67
N THR A 105 14.23 -6.84 -12.15
CA THR A 105 13.67 -7.75 -13.17
C THR A 105 12.81 -8.88 -12.59
N GLY A 106 12.78 -9.01 -11.25
CA GLY A 106 12.07 -10.08 -10.53
C GLY A 106 12.90 -11.36 -10.33
N GLU A 107 14.21 -11.34 -10.55
CA GLU A 107 15.11 -12.50 -10.37
C GLU A 107 15.06 -13.10 -8.95
N GLU A 108 14.83 -12.24 -7.96
CA GLU A 108 14.73 -12.63 -6.54
C GLU A 108 13.41 -13.32 -6.18
N PHE A 109 12.46 -13.42 -7.12
CA PHE A 109 11.16 -14.03 -6.89
C PHE A 109 11.25 -15.51 -6.49
N ALA A 110 12.25 -16.24 -6.98
CA ALA A 110 12.49 -17.63 -6.59
C ALA A 110 12.66 -17.79 -5.07
N LYS A 111 13.30 -16.81 -4.41
CA LYS A 111 13.46 -16.81 -2.94
C LYS A 111 12.12 -16.65 -2.24
N VAL A 112 11.22 -15.83 -2.78
CA VAL A 112 9.84 -15.68 -2.28
C VAL A 112 9.09 -17.01 -2.44
N GLN A 113 9.16 -17.64 -3.61
CA GLN A 113 8.53 -18.94 -3.88
C GLN A 113 8.98 -20.00 -2.86
N ASP A 114 10.30 -20.07 -2.61
CA ASP A 114 10.88 -21.04 -1.67
C ASP A 114 10.47 -20.77 -0.22
N ARG A 115 10.40 -19.50 0.22
CA ARG A 115 9.94 -19.14 1.57
C ARG A 115 8.47 -19.44 1.79
N VAL A 116 7.62 -19.18 0.81
CA VAL A 116 6.19 -19.51 0.92
C VAL A 116 6.01 -21.02 0.95
N ARG A 117 6.70 -21.76 0.06
CA ARG A 117 6.63 -23.23 0.00
C ARG A 117 7.13 -23.89 1.29
N SER A 118 8.24 -23.42 1.87
CA SER A 118 8.84 -24.03 3.06
C SER A 118 7.99 -23.90 4.33
N ARG A 119 7.02 -22.99 4.34
CA ARG A 119 6.06 -22.81 5.44
C ARG A 119 4.88 -23.77 5.41
N ALA A 120 4.81 -24.68 4.43
CA ALA A 120 3.78 -25.72 4.32
C ALA A 120 2.34 -25.20 4.46
N THR A 121 2.07 -24.04 3.87
CA THR A 121 0.79 -23.30 3.98
C THR A 121 -0.33 -23.88 3.13
N GLY A 122 -0.03 -24.86 2.28
CA GLY A 122 -0.93 -25.32 1.22
C GLY A 122 -1.07 -24.32 0.07
N VAL A 123 -0.29 -23.23 0.04
CA VAL A 123 -0.24 -22.23 -1.05
C VAL A 123 1.16 -22.20 -1.65
N VAL A 124 1.23 -22.16 -2.97
CA VAL A 124 2.49 -22.02 -3.72
C VAL A 124 2.35 -20.98 -4.82
N TYR A 125 3.49 -20.42 -5.24
CA TYR A 125 3.59 -19.59 -6.42
C TYR A 125 4.33 -20.35 -7.53
N GLY A 126 3.71 -20.43 -8.71
CA GLY A 126 4.35 -20.97 -9.92
C GLY A 126 5.29 -19.97 -10.59
N ASP A 127 5.92 -20.41 -11.67
CA ASP A 127 6.76 -19.53 -12.49
C ASP A 127 5.94 -18.41 -13.13
N PRO A 128 6.50 -17.18 -13.24
CA PRO A 128 5.79 -16.08 -13.89
C PRO A 128 5.43 -16.37 -15.35
N VAL A 129 4.13 -16.29 -15.67
CA VAL A 129 3.57 -16.52 -17.00
C VAL A 129 3.51 -15.19 -17.78
N PRO A 130 3.96 -15.15 -19.05
CA PRO A 130 3.89 -13.93 -19.86
C PRO A 130 2.47 -13.40 -20.04
N GLY A 131 2.32 -12.09 -19.91
CA GLY A 131 1.10 -11.34 -20.16
C GLY A 131 1.39 -10.00 -20.82
N GLY A 132 0.35 -9.21 -21.04
CA GLY A 132 0.50 -7.91 -21.67
C GLY A 132 -0.83 -7.21 -21.93
N ARG A 133 -0.75 -5.99 -22.47
CA ARG A 133 -1.88 -5.31 -23.11
C ARG A 133 -1.42 -4.49 -24.29
N THR A 134 -2.33 -4.22 -25.20
CA THR A 134 -2.14 -3.26 -26.29
C THR A 134 -2.85 -1.96 -25.96
N THR A 135 -2.12 -0.85 -25.96
CA THR A 135 -2.68 0.49 -25.74
C THR A 135 -3.53 0.94 -26.94
N PRO A 136 -4.38 1.99 -26.80
CA PRO A 136 -5.11 2.57 -27.93
C PRO A 136 -4.19 3.04 -29.09
N SER A 137 -2.94 3.40 -28.80
CA SER A 137 -1.94 3.77 -29.81
C SER A 137 -1.31 2.57 -30.52
N GLY A 138 -1.72 1.34 -30.19
CA GLY A 138 -1.16 0.10 -30.76
C GLY A 138 0.15 -0.34 -30.11
N THR A 139 0.58 0.28 -29.01
CA THR A 139 1.82 -0.10 -28.32
C THR A 139 1.59 -1.35 -27.48
N GLU A 140 2.40 -2.39 -27.70
CA GLU A 140 2.39 -3.59 -26.87
C GLU A 140 3.19 -3.39 -25.58
N LEU A 141 2.52 -3.58 -24.45
CA LEU A 141 3.11 -3.60 -23.12
C LEU A 141 3.17 -5.05 -22.63
N LYS A 142 4.31 -5.48 -22.11
CA LYS A 142 4.55 -6.87 -21.69
C LYS A 142 4.97 -6.94 -20.22
N TRP A 143 4.51 -7.99 -19.56
CA TRP A 143 4.87 -8.34 -18.19
C TRP A 143 4.85 -9.87 -18.01
N ALA A 144 5.17 -10.35 -16.82
CA ALA A 144 4.93 -11.73 -16.42
C ALA A 144 4.24 -11.75 -15.06
N VAL A 145 3.24 -12.62 -14.89
CA VAL A 145 2.47 -12.75 -13.64
C VAL A 145 2.66 -14.11 -12.98
N ALA A 146 2.78 -14.12 -11.65
CA ALA A 146 2.74 -15.36 -10.87
C ALA A 146 1.59 -15.30 -9.88
N ASP A 147 0.58 -16.16 -10.09
CA ASP A 147 -0.59 -16.24 -9.24
C ASP A 147 -0.35 -17.19 -8.05
N PRO A 148 -0.90 -16.87 -6.86
CA PRO A 148 -0.94 -17.84 -5.78
C PRO A 148 -1.94 -18.95 -6.15
N ARG A 149 -1.56 -20.20 -5.89
CA ARG A 149 -2.40 -21.37 -6.14
C ARG A 149 -2.30 -22.37 -5.02
N ALA A 150 -3.35 -23.17 -4.85
CA ALA A 150 -3.32 -24.28 -3.92
C ALA A 150 -2.21 -25.28 -4.32
N ALA A 151 -1.44 -25.74 -3.33
CA ALA A 151 -0.44 -26.77 -3.52
C ALA A 151 -1.13 -28.07 -3.96
N ARG A 152 -0.54 -28.76 -4.94
CA ARG A 152 -0.95 -30.11 -5.34
C ARG A 152 -0.03 -31.12 -4.65
N ASP A 153 -0.48 -32.37 -4.58
CA ASP A 153 0.32 -33.49 -4.05
C ASP A 153 1.74 -33.47 -4.66
N GLY A 154 2.77 -33.42 -3.79
CA GLY A 154 4.18 -33.41 -4.20
C GLY A 154 4.81 -32.03 -4.45
N GLU A 155 4.05 -30.93 -4.47
CA GLU A 155 4.58 -29.55 -4.59
C GLU A 155 4.81 -28.86 -3.22
N GLY A 156 5.07 -29.65 -2.17
CA GLY A 156 5.56 -29.14 -0.90
C GLY A 156 4.52 -28.92 0.22
N SER A 157 3.61 -29.86 0.46
CA SER A 157 3.18 -30.20 1.82
C SER A 157 2.25 -31.41 1.87
N ASP A 158 2.41 -32.29 2.87
CA ASP A 158 1.36 -33.19 3.40
C ASP A 158 0.26 -32.40 4.16
N ALA A 159 0.19 -31.07 4.00
CA ALA A 159 -0.74 -30.18 4.67
C ALA A 159 -2.08 -30.13 3.93
N PRO A 160 -3.19 -29.82 4.64
CA PRO A 160 -4.48 -29.64 4.00
C PRO A 160 -4.39 -28.59 2.88
N VAL A 161 -4.96 -28.91 1.72
CA VAL A 161 -5.03 -27.99 0.57
C VAL A 161 -5.85 -26.76 0.98
N LEU A 162 -5.19 -25.62 1.21
CA LEU A 162 -5.88 -24.35 1.42
C LEU A 162 -6.52 -23.93 0.09
N SER A 163 -7.86 -23.85 0.06
CA SER A 163 -8.54 -23.20 -1.06
C SER A 163 -8.15 -21.73 -1.06
N ILE A 164 -7.64 -21.25 -2.19
CA ILE A 164 -7.26 -19.86 -2.36
C ILE A 164 -8.02 -19.22 -3.51
N GLU A 165 -8.65 -18.10 -3.24
CA GLU A 165 -9.33 -17.25 -4.20
C GLU A 165 -8.52 -15.97 -4.48
N ALA A 166 -8.80 -15.33 -5.62
CA ALA A 166 -8.23 -14.02 -5.92
C ALA A 166 -8.60 -13.00 -4.82
N GLY A 167 -7.59 -12.22 -4.39
CA GLY A 167 -7.70 -11.23 -3.32
C GLY A 167 -7.21 -11.69 -1.94
N GLU A 168 -7.15 -12.99 -1.67
CA GLU A 168 -6.75 -13.52 -0.36
C GLU A 168 -5.23 -13.51 -0.13
N ALA A 169 -4.46 -13.67 -1.20
CA ALA A 169 -3.03 -13.43 -1.22
C ALA A 169 -2.70 -12.69 -2.52
N PRO A 170 -1.63 -11.86 -2.55
CA PRO A 170 -1.30 -11.10 -3.73
C PRO A 170 -0.81 -12.02 -4.85
N PHE A 171 -1.07 -11.64 -6.09
CA PHE A 171 -0.27 -12.15 -7.20
C PHE A 171 0.94 -11.25 -7.44
N TRP A 172 1.88 -11.73 -8.25
CA TRP A 172 3.08 -10.98 -8.58
C TRP A 172 3.02 -10.51 -10.03
N CYS A 173 3.44 -9.27 -10.29
CA CYS A 173 3.51 -8.70 -11.62
C CYS A 173 4.91 -8.13 -11.87
N PHE A 174 5.60 -8.67 -12.86
CA PHE A 174 6.96 -8.27 -13.22
C PHE A 174 6.98 -7.62 -14.59
N ASP A 175 7.35 -6.35 -14.65
CA ASP A 175 7.51 -5.61 -15.89
C ASP A 175 8.53 -6.30 -16.83
N ARG A 176 8.18 -6.39 -18.12
CA ARG A 176 9.09 -6.78 -19.21
C ARG A 176 9.30 -5.63 -20.19
N THR A 177 8.29 -4.80 -20.35
CA THR A 177 8.40 -3.45 -20.91
C THR A 177 8.71 -2.45 -19.78
N PRO A 178 9.49 -1.38 -20.00
CA PRO A 178 9.76 -0.39 -18.97
C PRO A 178 8.47 0.12 -18.29
N ARG A 179 8.42 0.06 -16.95
CA ARG A 179 7.23 0.39 -16.15
C ARG A 179 6.59 1.71 -16.53
N ARG A 180 7.37 2.77 -16.77
CA ARG A 180 6.86 4.10 -17.18
C ARG A 180 5.95 4.08 -18.42
N LEU A 181 6.09 3.08 -19.29
CA LEU A 181 5.21 2.89 -20.45
C LEU A 181 3.90 2.18 -20.07
N ARG A 182 3.95 1.24 -19.11
CA ARG A 182 2.75 0.57 -18.57
C ARG A 182 1.96 1.48 -17.60
N VAL A 183 2.68 2.26 -16.82
CA VAL A 183 2.21 3.13 -15.75
C VAL A 183 2.87 4.50 -15.95
N PRO A 184 2.35 5.37 -16.83
CA PRO A 184 2.91 6.70 -17.13
C PRO A 184 2.62 7.70 -15.99
N HIS A 185 3.14 7.40 -14.80
CA HIS A 185 3.02 8.19 -13.57
C HIS A 185 3.95 9.42 -13.56
N ASP A 186 4.95 9.44 -14.43
CA ASP A 186 5.87 10.56 -14.66
C ASP A 186 5.19 11.75 -15.38
N VAL A 187 4.02 11.53 -15.99
CA VAL A 187 3.18 12.58 -16.55
C VAL A 187 2.35 13.21 -15.41
N PRO A 188 2.62 14.46 -14.98
CA PRO A 188 2.03 15.01 -13.76
C PRO A 188 0.50 15.11 -13.76
N ALA A 189 -0.10 15.26 -14.94
CA ALA A 189 -1.56 15.29 -15.08
C ALA A 189 -2.21 13.94 -14.78
N ASN A 190 -1.52 12.81 -15.01
CA ASN A 190 -2.06 11.47 -14.83
C ASN A 190 -2.21 11.09 -13.36
N VAL A 191 -1.42 11.72 -12.47
CA VAL A 191 -1.35 11.41 -11.03
C VAL A 191 -1.97 12.50 -10.15
N LYS A 192 -2.64 13.48 -10.76
CA LYS A 192 -3.33 14.55 -10.03
C LYS A 192 -4.81 14.21 -9.93
N HIS A 193 -5.28 13.89 -8.73
CA HIS A 193 -6.68 13.53 -8.49
C HIS A 193 -7.45 14.65 -7.77
N PRO A 194 -8.72 14.90 -8.13
CA PRO A 194 -9.59 15.82 -7.37
C PRO A 194 -9.75 15.46 -5.89
N SER A 195 -9.66 14.17 -5.56
CA SER A 195 -9.66 13.67 -4.18
C SER A 195 -8.43 14.03 -3.35
N GLY A 196 -7.38 14.56 -4.00
CA GLY A 196 -6.07 14.79 -3.39
C GLY A 196 -5.27 13.53 -3.14
N ALA A 197 -5.77 12.35 -3.53
CA ALA A 197 -5.06 11.09 -3.43
C ALA A 197 -3.69 11.19 -4.12
N VAL A 198 -2.64 10.68 -3.49
CA VAL A 198 -1.26 10.73 -4.03
C VAL A 198 -0.52 9.39 -3.94
N GLY A 199 -1.01 8.45 -3.14
CA GLY A 199 -0.37 7.16 -2.94
C GLY A 199 -1.23 6.24 -2.10
N LEU A 200 -0.88 4.96 -2.07
CA LEU A 200 -1.52 3.97 -1.22
C LEU A 200 -1.01 4.12 0.22
N ALA A 201 -1.88 4.18 1.21
CA ALA A 201 -1.48 4.10 2.61
C ALA A 201 -1.43 2.64 3.09
N GLY A 202 -2.40 1.81 2.67
CA GLY A 202 -2.32 0.38 2.90
C GLY A 202 -3.40 -0.45 2.24
N VAL A 203 -3.13 -1.76 2.17
CA VAL A 203 -4.07 -2.81 1.76
C VAL A 203 -4.43 -3.60 3.00
N THR A 204 -5.72 -3.71 3.31
CA THR A 204 -6.20 -4.62 4.36
C THR A 204 -7.00 -5.74 3.74
N VAL A 205 -6.53 -6.98 3.93
CA VAL A 205 -7.25 -8.19 3.55
C VAL A 205 -7.98 -8.72 4.78
N PHE A 206 -9.30 -8.79 4.68
CA PHE A 206 -10.12 -9.37 5.71
C PHE A 206 -10.38 -10.84 5.44
N VAL A 207 -10.38 -11.65 6.49
CA VAL A 207 -10.69 -13.08 6.44
C VAL A 207 -11.73 -13.45 7.49
N ALA A 208 -12.53 -14.47 7.17
CA ALA A 208 -13.76 -14.79 7.89
C ALA A 208 -13.55 -15.43 9.27
N ASP A 209 -12.43 -16.13 9.48
CA ASP A 209 -12.18 -16.89 10.70
C ASP A 209 -10.69 -16.99 11.07
N ALA A 210 -10.44 -17.39 12.32
CA ALA A 210 -9.10 -17.49 12.89
C ALA A 210 -8.22 -18.56 12.21
N ALA A 211 -8.81 -19.63 11.66
CA ALA A 211 -8.04 -20.66 10.98
C ALA A 211 -7.50 -20.12 9.64
N ALA A 212 -8.35 -19.40 8.89
CA ALA A 212 -7.94 -18.69 7.69
C ALA A 212 -6.88 -17.61 8.01
N LEU A 213 -7.07 -16.85 9.09
CA LEU A 213 -6.09 -15.84 9.53
C LEU A 213 -4.70 -16.46 9.76
N GLU A 214 -4.61 -17.53 10.53
CA GLU A 214 -3.33 -18.19 10.81
C GLU A 214 -2.71 -18.81 9.55
N ALA A 215 -3.52 -19.44 8.70
CA ALA A 215 -3.04 -20.02 7.45
C ALA A 215 -2.47 -18.95 6.51
N PHE A 216 -3.21 -17.87 6.27
CA PHE A 216 -2.75 -16.76 5.43
C PHE A 216 -1.61 -15.98 6.08
N LYS A 217 -1.55 -15.85 7.41
CA LYS A 217 -0.39 -15.26 8.08
C LYS A 217 0.91 -15.96 7.67
N GLN A 218 0.92 -17.30 7.63
CA GLN A 218 2.11 -18.03 7.21
C GLN A 218 2.47 -17.76 5.74
N VAL A 219 1.49 -17.59 4.86
CA VAL A 219 1.73 -17.19 3.46
C VAL A 219 2.41 -15.82 3.41
N TYR A 220 1.88 -14.84 4.16
CA TYR A 220 2.39 -13.48 4.18
C TYR A 220 3.78 -13.40 4.82
N ASP A 221 4.03 -14.12 5.92
CA ASP A 221 5.37 -14.22 6.50
C ASP A 221 6.39 -14.83 5.52
N GLY A 222 5.95 -15.73 4.62
CA GLY A 222 6.75 -16.24 3.52
C GLY A 222 7.04 -15.18 2.45
N ILE A 223 6.03 -14.41 2.07
CA ILE A 223 6.13 -13.29 1.11
C ILE A 223 7.14 -12.26 1.58
N TYR A 224 6.96 -11.75 2.80
CA TYR A 224 7.77 -10.68 3.37
C TYR A 224 9.11 -11.17 3.94
N GLY A 225 9.24 -12.47 4.21
CA GLY A 225 10.46 -13.05 4.78
C GLY A 225 10.67 -12.74 6.25
N GLU A 226 9.69 -12.12 6.90
CA GLU A 226 9.67 -11.77 8.33
C GLU A 226 8.27 -11.96 8.90
N GLU A 227 8.17 -12.06 10.22
CA GLU A 227 6.87 -12.19 10.89
C GLU A 227 6.10 -10.86 10.91
N GLY A 228 4.81 -10.92 10.59
CA GLY A 228 3.92 -9.77 10.69
C GLY A 228 3.76 -9.30 12.14
N SER A 229 3.75 -7.99 12.33
CA SER A 229 3.47 -7.38 13.64
C SER A 229 2.00 -7.51 14.00
N SER A 230 1.69 -7.96 15.22
CA SER A 230 0.31 -8.05 15.68
C SER A 230 -0.37 -6.68 15.72
N VAL A 231 -1.62 -6.64 15.27
CA VAL A 231 -2.50 -5.47 15.30
C VAL A 231 -3.73 -5.85 16.12
N GLY A 232 -4.06 -5.03 17.14
CA GLY A 232 -5.25 -5.22 17.97
C GLY A 232 -6.54 -4.85 17.23
N GLU A 233 -7.68 -5.19 17.82
CA GLU A 233 -8.99 -4.78 17.31
C GLU A 233 -9.14 -3.25 17.30
N ASP A 234 -9.76 -2.72 16.26
CA ASP A 234 -10.10 -1.29 16.15
C ASP A 234 -11.37 -1.10 15.31
N GLU A 235 -11.72 0.16 15.02
CA GLU A 235 -12.90 0.51 14.22
C GLU A 235 -12.85 -0.03 12.78
N HIS A 236 -11.66 -0.39 12.27
CA HIS A 236 -11.45 -0.91 10.94
C HIS A 236 -11.51 -2.44 10.90
N GLY A 237 -11.42 -3.15 12.04
CA GLY A 237 -11.70 -4.58 12.08
C GLY A 237 -11.14 -5.34 13.28
N GLY A 238 -11.25 -6.67 13.21
CA GLY A 238 -10.75 -7.58 14.24
C GLY A 238 -9.23 -7.60 14.34
N ALA A 239 -8.69 -8.34 15.32
CA ALA A 239 -7.25 -8.50 15.48
C ALA A 239 -6.62 -9.17 14.24
N GLY A 240 -5.31 -8.98 14.07
CA GLY A 240 -4.61 -9.50 12.92
C GLY A 240 -3.13 -9.18 12.90
N TYR A 241 -2.57 -9.09 11.70
CA TYR A 241 -1.14 -8.93 11.46
C TYR A 241 -0.89 -7.87 10.40
N SER A 242 0.26 -7.19 10.46
CA SER A 242 0.66 -6.20 9.47
C SER A 242 2.14 -6.32 9.13
N TRP A 243 2.43 -6.12 7.84
CA TRP A 243 3.77 -6.07 7.27
C TRP A 243 4.01 -4.70 6.65
N ASN A 244 5.27 -4.26 6.66
CA ASN A 244 5.67 -3.10 5.87
C ASN A 244 5.74 -3.50 4.40
N VAL A 245 5.42 -2.58 3.52
CA VAL A 245 5.55 -2.79 2.07
C VAL A 245 6.14 -1.55 1.43
N GLY A 246 6.90 -1.72 0.36
CA GLY A 246 7.41 -0.59 -0.41
C GLY A 246 6.45 -0.15 -1.50
N VAL A 247 6.81 0.94 -2.16
CA VAL A 247 6.11 1.46 -3.34
C VAL A 247 7.11 1.69 -4.49
N PRO A 248 6.67 1.64 -5.76
CA PRO A 248 7.56 1.77 -6.91
C PRO A 248 8.32 3.10 -7.01
N VAL A 249 7.74 4.18 -6.47
CA VAL A 249 8.33 5.52 -6.47
C VAL A 249 8.43 6.03 -5.04
N ALA A 250 9.64 6.41 -4.63
CA ALA A 250 9.88 6.92 -3.28
C ALA A 250 9.05 8.17 -3.00
N ASP A 251 8.36 8.18 -1.86
CA ASP A 251 7.32 9.16 -1.57
C ASP A 251 7.59 10.03 -0.32
N GLY A 252 8.87 10.09 0.09
CA GLY A 252 9.30 10.70 1.35
C GLY A 252 9.55 9.68 2.46
N GLY A 253 9.42 8.38 2.18
CA GLY A 253 9.61 7.35 3.19
C GLY A 253 8.37 7.21 4.08
N ARG A 254 7.19 7.47 3.53
CA ARG A 254 5.94 7.21 4.26
C ARG A 254 5.85 5.72 4.54
N LYS A 255 5.17 5.39 5.63
CA LYS A 255 4.94 4.00 6.00
C LYS A 255 3.73 3.50 5.21
N HIS A 256 3.95 2.47 4.40
CA HIS A 256 2.88 1.73 3.73
C HIS A 256 2.73 0.36 4.39
N SER A 257 1.51 -0.13 4.52
CA SER A 257 1.25 -1.42 5.14
C SER A 257 0.40 -2.34 4.26
N VAL A 258 0.66 -3.62 4.41
CA VAL A 258 -0.31 -4.67 4.10
C VAL A 258 -0.72 -5.32 5.41
N SER A 259 -2.01 -5.48 5.62
CA SER A 259 -2.57 -6.05 6.84
C SER A 259 -3.52 -7.20 6.52
N LEU A 260 -3.53 -8.21 7.37
CA LEU A 260 -4.47 -9.32 7.35
C LEU A 260 -5.28 -9.26 8.65
N ARG A 261 -6.60 -9.18 8.56
CA ARG A 261 -7.47 -8.92 9.74
C ARG A 261 -8.70 -9.82 9.77
N LEU A 262 -9.17 -10.15 10.97
CA LEU A 262 -10.42 -10.88 11.16
C LEU A 262 -11.65 -10.00 10.93
N THR A 263 -12.69 -10.59 10.34
CA THR A 263 -14.03 -10.00 10.33
C THR A 263 -15.12 -11.06 10.20
N ALA A 264 -16.28 -10.79 10.79
CA ALA A 264 -17.47 -11.62 10.57
C ALA A 264 -18.16 -11.32 9.22
N ALA A 265 -17.77 -10.25 8.51
CA ALA A 265 -18.36 -9.82 7.24
C ALA A 265 -17.87 -10.62 6.01
N GLY A 266 -17.04 -11.64 6.22
CA GLY A 266 -16.45 -12.47 5.15
C GLY A 266 -15.14 -11.91 4.60
N THR A 267 -14.68 -12.51 3.50
CA THR A 267 -13.39 -12.16 2.90
C THR A 267 -13.52 -11.03 1.88
N PHE A 268 -12.78 -9.93 2.08
CA PHE A 268 -12.72 -8.80 1.15
C PHE A 268 -11.44 -7.97 1.36
N VAL A 269 -11.18 -7.05 0.42
CA VAL A 269 -10.04 -6.14 0.48
C VAL A 269 -10.54 -4.70 0.67
N GLN A 270 -9.90 -3.98 1.59
CA GLN A 270 -10.10 -2.54 1.83
C GLN A 270 -8.80 -1.79 1.56
N LEU A 271 -8.93 -0.55 1.07
CA LEU A 271 -7.80 0.30 0.73
C LEU A 271 -7.88 1.61 1.47
N SER A 272 -6.72 2.05 1.95
CA SER A 272 -6.50 3.43 2.36
C SER A 272 -5.50 4.10 1.41
N LEU A 273 -5.73 5.37 1.11
CA LEU A 273 -4.92 6.21 0.24
C LEU A 273 -4.47 7.45 1.02
N PHE A 274 -3.21 7.84 0.85
CA PHE A 274 -2.77 9.14 1.31
C PHE A 274 -3.41 10.25 0.47
N SER A 275 -3.93 11.29 1.12
CA SER A 275 -4.47 12.47 0.45
C SER A 275 -3.85 13.76 0.99
N THR A 276 -3.60 14.70 0.09
CA THR A 276 -3.02 16.01 0.41
C THR A 276 -4.06 17.11 0.64
N SER A 277 -5.33 16.85 0.37
CA SER A 277 -6.38 17.88 0.40
C SER A 277 -7.59 17.57 1.27
N ARG A 278 -7.85 16.29 1.61
CA ARG A 278 -9.00 15.91 2.43
C ARG A 278 -8.78 14.58 3.16
N GLU A 279 -9.49 14.40 4.26
CA GLU A 279 -9.69 13.11 4.95
C GLU A 279 -11.11 12.58 4.70
N GLY A 280 -11.37 11.34 5.11
CA GLY A 280 -12.70 10.71 5.01
C GLY A 280 -12.72 9.63 3.94
N THR A 281 -13.83 9.46 3.23
CA THR A 281 -14.00 8.36 2.27
C THR A 281 -14.26 8.88 0.86
N ALA A 282 -13.61 8.27 -0.13
CA ALA A 282 -13.92 8.45 -1.55
C ALA A 282 -14.50 7.14 -2.07
N GLY A 283 -15.79 7.12 -2.39
CA GLY A 283 -16.39 5.88 -2.86
C GLY A 283 -17.84 5.99 -3.27
N GLY A 284 -18.33 4.94 -3.89
CA GLY A 284 -19.67 4.86 -4.43
C GLY A 284 -19.99 3.52 -5.06
N VAL A 285 -21.23 3.38 -5.51
CA VAL A 285 -21.72 2.15 -6.14
C VAL A 285 -21.05 2.00 -7.50
N LEU A 286 -20.50 0.80 -7.76
CA LEU A 286 -19.98 0.42 -9.08
C LEU A 286 -20.95 -0.48 -9.83
N HIS A 287 -21.61 -1.42 -9.14
CA HIS A 287 -22.50 -2.37 -9.79
C HIS A 287 -23.51 -3.00 -8.81
N GLY A 288 -24.81 -2.91 -9.15
CA GLY A 288 -25.87 -3.43 -8.26
C GLY A 288 -25.82 -2.70 -6.92
N ASP A 289 -25.77 -3.46 -5.83
CA ASP A 289 -25.61 -2.92 -4.47
C ASP A 289 -24.14 -2.87 -4.01
N TRP A 290 -23.20 -3.22 -4.89
CA TRP A 290 -21.78 -3.27 -4.56
C TRP A 290 -21.11 -1.91 -4.71
N ARG A 291 -20.57 -1.46 -3.58
CA ARG A 291 -19.86 -0.21 -3.39
C ARG A 291 -18.38 -0.50 -3.17
N VAL A 292 -17.53 0.39 -3.67
CA VAL A 292 -16.11 0.44 -3.33
C VAL A 292 -15.83 1.79 -2.69
N ASP A 293 -15.16 1.74 -1.55
CA ASP A 293 -14.77 2.88 -0.75
C ASP A 293 -13.25 2.88 -0.56
N PHE A 294 -12.65 4.07 -0.65
CA PHE A 294 -11.25 4.32 -0.38
C PHE A 294 -11.14 5.27 0.81
N ASP A 295 -10.47 4.83 1.86
CA ASP A 295 -10.22 5.69 3.02
C ASP A 295 -9.09 6.67 2.70
N LEU A 296 -9.36 7.96 2.86
CA LEU A 296 -8.41 9.02 2.61
C LEU A 296 -7.76 9.43 3.92
N VAL A 297 -6.48 9.10 4.03
CA VAL A 297 -5.62 9.47 5.16
C VAL A 297 -4.97 10.79 4.83
N TYR A 298 -5.39 11.86 5.49
CA TYR A 298 -4.84 13.19 5.24
C TYR A 298 -3.38 13.29 5.68
N ILE A 299 -2.54 13.75 4.76
CA ILE A 299 -1.12 14.05 5.01
C ILE A 299 -0.89 15.56 4.87
N SER A 300 -0.48 16.20 5.97
CA SER A 300 -0.23 17.64 6.00
C SER A 300 1.00 18.02 5.17
N HIS A 301 0.87 19.06 4.34
CA HIS A 301 1.95 19.66 3.55
C HIS A 301 3.17 20.09 4.38
N TYR A 302 3.04 20.28 5.70
CA TYR A 302 4.15 20.72 6.55
C TYR A 302 5.24 19.66 6.75
N LEU A 303 4.91 18.36 6.61
CA LEU A 303 5.91 17.29 6.69
C LEU A 303 6.85 17.30 5.46
N LEU A 304 6.31 17.60 4.28
CA LEU A 304 7.05 17.63 3.01
C LEU A 304 8.12 18.74 2.97
N ILE A 305 7.87 19.88 3.63
CA ILE A 305 8.82 21.00 3.69
C ILE A 305 9.93 20.73 4.71
N ALA A 306 9.63 20.03 5.81
CA ALA A 306 10.60 19.72 6.85
C ALA A 306 11.70 18.78 6.35
N GLU A 307 11.35 17.71 5.64
CA GLU A 307 12.31 16.74 5.09
C GLU A 307 13.15 17.33 3.94
N GLY A 308 12.52 18.10 3.05
CA GLY A 308 13.21 18.80 1.97
C GLY A 308 14.21 19.85 2.48
N ARG A 309 13.91 20.52 3.61
CA ARG A 309 14.84 21.48 4.25
C ARG A 309 15.91 20.79 5.10
N TYR A 310 15.62 19.66 5.74
CA TYR A 310 16.59 18.91 6.53
C TYR A 310 17.71 18.32 5.65
N ARG A 311 17.35 17.73 4.49
CA ARG A 311 18.35 17.26 3.49
C ARG A 311 19.19 18.39 2.92
N LYS A 312 18.62 19.59 2.74
CA LYS A 312 19.34 20.77 2.25
C LYS A 312 20.32 21.36 3.28
N MET A 313 20.08 21.15 4.57
CA MET A 313 20.99 21.55 5.65
C MET A 313 22.14 20.56 5.86
N GLN A 314 21.93 19.25 5.66
CA GLN A 314 23.01 18.25 5.79
C GLN A 314 24.08 18.34 4.68
N GLY A 315 23.76 18.94 3.54
CA GLY A 315 24.71 19.15 2.42
C GLY A 315 25.45 20.49 2.43
N ARG A 316 25.26 21.34 3.45
CA ARG A 316 25.95 22.63 3.57
C ARG A 316 26.52 22.79 4.97
N GLU A 317 27.83 22.99 5.04
CA GLU A 317 28.49 23.51 6.23
C GLU A 317 27.83 24.86 6.57
N VAL A 318 27.03 24.90 7.65
CA VAL A 318 26.32 26.10 8.06
C VAL A 318 27.30 27.05 8.74
N SER A 319 27.96 27.87 7.92
CA SER A 319 28.59 29.11 8.36
C SER A 319 27.52 30.00 8.99
N ARG A 320 27.79 30.46 10.21
CA ARG A 320 26.93 31.36 11.00
C ARG A 320 26.56 32.60 10.18
N SER A 321 25.28 32.77 9.87
CA SER A 321 24.51 34.03 9.89
C SER A 321 23.44 34.06 8.78
N SER A 322 22.19 33.76 9.14
CA SER A 322 21.01 34.37 8.51
C SER A 322 19.77 34.02 9.33
N HIS A 323 19.26 35.00 10.07
CA HIS A 323 17.96 34.91 10.73
C HIS A 323 16.89 35.33 9.72
N LEU A 324 15.87 34.48 9.49
CA LEU A 324 14.65 34.88 8.80
C LEU A 324 13.46 34.50 9.70
N PHE A 325 12.76 35.52 10.21
CA PHE A 325 11.56 35.38 11.04
C PHE A 325 10.31 35.40 10.15
N TYR A 326 9.30 34.59 10.48
CA TYR A 326 7.93 34.77 9.98
C TYR A 326 6.95 34.83 11.17
N SER A 327 6.10 35.86 11.15
CA SER A 327 5.02 36.13 12.10
C SER A 327 3.72 35.47 11.63
N ILE A 328 2.98 34.85 12.55
CA ILE A 328 1.59 34.37 12.33
C ILE A 328 0.68 35.27 13.16
N SER A 329 -0.18 36.05 12.51
CA SER A 329 -1.29 36.76 13.17
C SER A 329 -2.61 36.09 12.79
N GLY A 330 -3.34 35.60 13.80
CA GLY A 330 -4.72 35.15 13.64
C GLY A 330 -5.18 34.12 14.67
N SER A 331 -5.43 34.56 15.91
CA SER A 331 -6.39 33.91 16.81
C SER A 331 -7.39 34.97 17.27
N PRO A 332 -8.63 34.57 17.61
CA PRO A 332 -9.27 35.18 18.76
C PRO A 332 -9.76 34.14 19.77
N SER A 333 -9.50 34.49 21.03
CA SER A 333 -10.18 34.09 22.27
C SER A 333 -9.86 32.73 22.90
N GLY A 334 -9.35 32.78 24.15
CA GLY A 334 -9.26 31.64 25.05
C GLY A 334 -8.15 31.68 26.11
N ASN A 335 -8.22 32.65 27.04
CA ASN A 335 -7.62 32.70 28.39
C ASN A 335 -6.23 32.08 28.67
N VAL A 336 -5.24 32.97 28.86
CA VAL A 336 -3.95 32.69 29.52
C VAL A 336 -4.14 32.76 31.03
N VAL A 337 -3.85 31.66 31.75
CA VAL A 337 -3.62 31.70 33.20
C VAL A 337 -2.12 31.89 33.42
N SER A 338 -1.75 33.02 34.03
CA SER A 338 -0.40 33.31 34.47
C SER A 338 -0.15 32.73 35.85
N GLN A 339 0.86 31.86 36.00
CA GLN A 339 1.59 31.74 37.25
C GLN A 339 3.08 31.81 36.94
N ASN A 340 3.69 32.86 37.47
CA ASN A 340 5.13 32.97 37.65
C ASN A 340 5.51 32.03 38.80
N ASP A 341 6.49 31.17 38.60
CA ASP A 341 7.39 30.78 39.67
C ASP A 341 8.79 30.57 39.10
N GLU A 342 9.71 31.36 39.65
CA GLU A 342 11.14 31.31 39.44
C GLU A 342 11.70 30.08 40.16
N HIS A 343 12.32 29.14 39.44
CA HIS A 343 13.46 28.34 39.91
C HIS A 343 14.06 27.57 38.72
N CYS A 344 15.20 28.05 38.22
CA CYS A 344 15.94 27.41 37.14
C CYS A 344 16.97 26.44 37.76
N SER A 345 16.69 25.14 37.72
CA SER A 345 17.62 24.06 38.11
C SER A 345 18.08 23.33 36.85
N SER A 346 19.38 23.36 36.58
CA SER A 346 20.02 22.65 35.48
C SER A 346 20.31 21.19 35.87
N LYS A 347 19.29 20.34 35.98
CA LYS A 347 19.45 18.88 36.05
C LYS A 347 18.31 18.17 35.32
N PHE A 348 18.67 17.26 34.42
CA PHE A 348 17.77 16.37 33.71
C PHE A 348 17.43 15.18 34.61
N GLU A 349 16.15 14.96 34.91
CA GLU A 349 15.66 13.65 35.37
C GLU A 349 14.44 13.23 34.53
N PRO A 350 14.35 11.97 34.11
CA PRO A 350 13.21 11.46 33.37
C PRO A 350 11.99 11.29 34.29
N CYS A 351 10.85 11.85 33.91
CA CYS A 351 9.58 11.62 34.60
C CYS A 351 9.16 10.15 34.39
N LYS A 352 9.12 9.35 35.47
CA LYS A 352 8.78 7.92 35.40
C LYS A 352 7.29 7.59 35.18
N PHE A 353 6.42 8.57 34.94
CA PHE A 353 4.97 8.32 34.83
C PHE A 353 4.24 9.10 33.72
N CYS A 354 4.92 9.90 32.90
CA CYS A 354 4.31 10.62 31.78
C CYS A 354 5.19 10.53 30.54
N ASN A 355 4.66 10.04 29.41
CA ASN A 355 5.32 10.01 28.08
C ASN A 355 5.42 11.41 27.42
N TYR A 356 5.54 12.48 28.21
CA TYR A 356 5.63 13.85 27.72
C TYR A 356 6.78 14.58 28.42
N TYR A 357 7.71 15.12 27.64
CA TYR A 357 8.67 16.12 28.13
C TYR A 357 8.12 17.53 27.85
N HIS A 358 8.03 18.37 28.88
CA HIS A 358 7.81 19.80 28.74
C HIS A 358 9.10 20.56 29.06
N TRP A 359 9.44 21.56 28.24
CA TRP A 359 10.44 22.57 28.56
C TRP A 359 9.92 23.97 28.18
N TYR A 360 10.26 24.98 28.98
CA TYR A 360 9.94 26.38 28.71
C TYR A 360 11.16 27.33 28.81
N LYS A 361 11.13 28.30 27.88
CA LYS A 361 11.63 29.69 27.85
C LYS A 361 13.12 29.99 28.04
N ARG A 362 13.75 30.55 26.99
CA ARG A 362 14.72 31.65 27.12
C ARG A 362 14.03 32.94 26.67
N ALA A 363 13.86 33.89 27.59
CA ALA A 363 13.30 35.19 27.28
C ALA A 363 14.30 35.99 26.45
N ASN A 364 13.95 36.28 25.20
CA ASN A 364 14.33 37.51 24.51
C ASN A 364 13.35 37.72 23.34
N GLY A 365 12.25 38.39 23.65
CA GLY A 365 11.55 39.32 22.74
C GLY A 365 10.85 38.83 21.46
N ALA A 366 10.98 37.59 20.99
CA ALA A 366 10.30 37.19 19.75
C ALA A 366 9.96 35.68 19.67
N GLY A 367 8.66 35.36 19.72
CA GLY A 367 8.09 34.10 19.23
C GLY A 367 8.18 32.87 20.15
N VAL A 368 7.11 32.07 20.17
CA VAL A 368 7.06 30.72 20.79
C VAL A 368 7.10 29.69 19.67
N ILE A 369 7.96 28.67 19.78
CA ILE A 369 8.03 27.53 18.87
C ILE A 369 7.45 26.31 19.60
N TRP A 370 6.54 25.59 18.98
CA TRP A 370 6.05 24.29 19.44
C TRP A 370 6.58 23.19 18.52
N VAL A 371 7.25 22.18 19.07
CA VAL A 371 7.69 20.98 18.33
C VAL A 371 7.19 19.75 19.06
N LYS A 372 6.48 18.87 18.33
CA LYS A 372 6.00 17.59 18.83
C LYS A 372 6.93 16.49 18.31
N PHE A 373 7.54 15.73 19.20
CA PHE A 373 8.25 14.49 18.86
C PHE A 373 7.39 13.30 19.26
N TYR A 374 7.29 12.31 18.37
CA TYR A 374 6.79 10.99 18.69
C TYR A 374 8.01 10.10 18.91
N ASN A 375 7.98 9.29 19.98
CA ASN A 375 9.05 8.33 20.23
C ASN A 375 8.93 7.20 19.19
N THR A 376 10.05 6.88 18.55
CA THR A 376 10.24 5.75 17.62
C THR A 376 10.13 4.42 18.33
#